data_AF-A0A1S9M4M1-F1
#
_entry.id   AF-A0A1S9M4M1-F1
#
_cell.length_a   1.000
_cell.length_b   1.000
_cell.length_c   1.000
_cell.angle_alpha   90.00
_cell.angle_beta   90.00
_cell.angle_gamma   90.00
#
_symmetry.space_group_name_H-M   'P 1'
#
loop_
_entity.id
_entity.type
_entity.pdbx_description
1 polymer ?
#
loop_
_entity_poly.entity_id
_entity_poly.type
_entity_poly.pdbx_seq_one_letter_code
_entity_poly.pdbx_strand_id
1 'polypeptide(L)'
;MEAGPVINQQIASSPAVVFDVHGRVAIRVAHGTPGEAQLRDMLAPFLGPSTSPLQLDISGGVSPVPSQSHAEDAYRYTDDSLFLPEDRVQVTRTDNGFVIEGAGELLTAVVPLLDHLCIRQDTAMVHAAMVNYRGAGILMPAWGGVGKTSTVAKLLAMPEVGFMADDWGFITAEGTLLSYAKPMFIKPHHRPIYPDLFQGVRKPLAPGWLTSTISGVATAVHPVIVRYPRTAAFTRRWSPEHRMVHPEQVFGAGKIVPRAPARIAVFLERFDGAEARLERRTEAWMAARIVGNFHSELPLVSRRLIEALGATGLVPLGEHFSAKTSVVTRALGDVPCFVLRLPVAWSADQTSDYVAGTVTSLVDGGP
;
A
#
# COMPACT_ATOMS: atom_id res chain seq x y z
N MET A 1 44.99 -20.13 -37.03
CA MET A 1 43.85 -20.45 -36.14
C MET A 1 44.43 -20.58 -34.74
N GLU A 2 44.40 -19.49 -33.96
CA GLU A 2 44.62 -19.53 -32.52
C GLU A 2 43.40 -18.87 -31.88
N ALA A 3 42.63 -19.66 -31.15
CA ALA A 3 41.49 -19.20 -30.40
C ALA A 3 41.98 -18.60 -29.08
N GLY A 4 41.74 -17.29 -28.89
CA GLY A 4 42.03 -16.60 -27.65
C GLY A 4 41.15 -17.09 -26.49
N PRO A 5 41.55 -16.86 -25.23
CA PRO A 5 40.81 -17.31 -24.08
C PRO A 5 39.51 -16.53 -23.93
N VAL A 6 38.41 -17.26 -23.81
CA VAL A 6 37.09 -16.75 -23.42
C VAL A 6 37.20 -16.25 -21.98
N ILE A 7 37.24 -14.94 -21.79
CA ILE A 7 37.14 -14.32 -20.48
C ILE A 7 35.69 -14.49 -20.03
N ASN A 8 35.47 -15.50 -19.20
CA ASN A 8 34.22 -15.71 -18.48
C ASN A 8 34.10 -14.61 -17.41
N GLN A 9 33.65 -13.42 -17.80
CA GLN A 9 33.22 -12.40 -16.85
C GLN A 9 31.89 -12.85 -16.23
N GLN A 10 31.99 -13.67 -15.19
CA GLN A 10 31.01 -13.62 -14.12
C GLN A 10 31.00 -12.19 -13.60
N ILE A 11 30.04 -11.40 -14.09
CA ILE A 11 29.63 -10.17 -13.41
C ILE A 11 29.16 -10.64 -12.05
N ALA A 12 30.02 -10.49 -11.03
CA ALA A 12 29.65 -10.66 -9.64
C ALA A 12 28.56 -9.61 -9.35
N SER A 13 27.30 -10.00 -9.54
CA SER A 13 26.17 -9.21 -9.13
C SER A 13 26.19 -9.14 -7.61
N SER A 14 26.32 -7.93 -7.07
CA SER A 14 26.06 -7.68 -5.66
C SER A 14 24.73 -8.32 -5.26
N PRO A 15 24.64 -8.95 -4.08
CA PRO A 15 23.45 -9.70 -3.69
C PRO A 15 22.22 -8.79 -3.70
N ALA A 16 21.15 -9.25 -4.34
CA ALA A 16 19.87 -8.57 -4.35
C ALA A 16 19.37 -8.32 -2.92
N VAL A 17 18.65 -7.22 -2.72
CA VAL A 17 17.95 -6.97 -1.46
C VAL A 17 16.75 -7.89 -1.40
N VAL A 18 16.58 -8.60 -0.29
CA VAL A 18 15.48 -9.55 -0.12
C VAL A 18 14.53 -9.02 0.97
N PHE A 19 13.24 -9.14 0.67
CA PHE A 19 12.16 -8.84 1.60
C PHE A 19 11.26 -10.07 1.74
N ASP A 20 10.94 -10.44 2.97
CA ASP A 20 10.00 -11.50 3.30
C ASP A 20 8.66 -10.92 3.72
N VAL A 21 7.67 -10.96 2.82
CA VAL A 21 6.34 -10.44 3.11
C VAL A 21 5.58 -11.50 3.91
N HIS A 22 5.75 -11.47 5.23
CA HIS A 22 5.09 -12.35 6.21
C HIS A 22 5.26 -13.85 5.94
N GLY A 23 6.39 -14.27 5.36
CA GLY A 23 6.62 -15.66 4.95
C GLY A 23 5.78 -16.11 3.74
N ARG A 24 5.08 -15.20 3.05
CA ARG A 24 4.14 -15.52 1.96
C ARG A 24 4.73 -15.28 0.57
N VAL A 25 5.51 -14.22 0.41
CA VAL A 25 6.11 -13.82 -0.86
C VAL A 25 7.50 -13.25 -0.58
N ALA A 26 8.50 -13.75 -1.30
CA ALA A 26 9.82 -13.16 -1.35
C ALA A 26 9.85 -12.06 -2.41
N ILE A 27 10.27 -10.85 -2.06
CA ILE A 27 10.56 -9.80 -3.05
C ILE A 27 12.08 -9.66 -3.14
N ARG A 28 12.63 -9.76 -4.35
CA ARG A 28 14.08 -9.59 -4.59
C ARG A 28 14.29 -8.38 -5.49
N VAL A 29 15.09 -7.42 -5.03
CA VAL A 29 15.41 -6.22 -5.79
C VAL A 29 16.88 -6.26 -6.19
N ALA A 30 17.14 -6.39 -7.49
CA ALA A 30 18.48 -6.34 -8.03
C ALA A 30 19.13 -4.98 -7.77
N HIS A 31 20.44 -4.99 -7.51
CA HIS A 31 21.18 -3.75 -7.29
C HIS A 31 21.13 -2.83 -8.52
N GLY A 32 20.95 -1.52 -8.30
CA GLY A 32 20.91 -0.53 -9.37
C GLY A 32 19.56 -0.48 -10.11
N THR A 33 18.55 -1.18 -9.59
CA THR A 33 17.17 -1.08 -10.09
C THR A 33 16.67 0.37 -9.97
N PRO A 34 16.05 0.94 -11.02
CA PRO A 34 15.41 2.24 -10.96
C PRO A 34 14.38 2.28 -9.82
N GLY A 35 14.54 3.24 -8.91
CA GLY A 35 13.68 3.34 -7.73
C GLY A 35 14.02 2.37 -6.59
N GLU A 36 15.17 1.67 -6.61
CA GLU A 36 15.61 0.76 -5.54
C GLU A 36 15.49 1.40 -4.14
N ALA A 37 15.91 2.65 -3.98
CA ALA A 37 15.81 3.35 -2.69
C ALA A 37 14.36 3.50 -2.21
N GLN A 38 13.43 3.77 -3.13
CA GLN A 38 12.00 3.86 -2.81
C GLN A 38 11.41 2.49 -2.48
N LEU A 39 11.77 1.44 -3.24
CA LEU A 39 11.35 0.07 -2.94
C LEU A 39 11.85 -0.38 -1.57
N ARG A 40 13.13 -0.12 -1.27
CA ARG A 40 13.73 -0.44 0.02
C ARG A 40 13.05 0.27 1.17
N ASP A 41 12.75 1.56 1.01
CA ASP A 41 12.09 2.35 2.03
C ASP A 41 10.65 1.88 2.29
N MET A 42 9.90 1.66 1.22
CA MET A 42 8.50 1.20 1.29
C MET A 42 8.38 -0.23 1.84
N LEU A 43 9.29 -1.12 1.47
CA LEU A 43 9.31 -2.53 1.90
C LEU A 43 10.17 -2.79 3.14
N ALA A 44 10.75 -1.74 3.74
CA ALA A 44 11.63 -1.85 4.91
C ALA A 44 11.07 -2.74 6.04
N PRO A 45 9.76 -2.73 6.37
CA PRO A 45 9.20 -3.61 7.40
C PRO A 45 9.37 -5.11 7.13
N PHE A 46 9.65 -5.49 5.88
CA PHE A 46 9.81 -6.86 5.43
C PHE A 46 11.27 -7.23 5.15
N LEU A 47 12.23 -6.33 5.42
CA LEU A 47 13.63 -6.58 5.10
C LEU A 47 14.16 -7.79 5.85
N GLY A 48 14.63 -8.81 5.11
CA GLY A 48 15.12 -10.04 5.71
C GLY A 48 15.21 -11.19 4.71
N PRO A 49 15.89 -12.30 5.07
CA PRO A 49 15.89 -13.50 4.27
C PRO A 49 14.47 -14.07 4.16
N SER A 50 14.11 -14.60 2.99
CA SER A 50 12.83 -15.26 2.77
C SER A 50 13.04 -16.69 2.31
N THR A 51 12.23 -17.60 2.85
CA THR A 51 12.09 -19.00 2.40
C THR A 51 10.77 -19.22 1.66
N SER A 52 10.06 -18.14 1.32
CA SER A 52 8.79 -18.24 0.60
C SER A 52 8.98 -18.95 -0.75
N PRO A 53 8.09 -19.89 -1.10
CA PRO A 53 8.12 -20.51 -2.42
C PRO A 53 7.73 -19.53 -3.52
N LEU A 54 6.86 -18.55 -3.23
CA LEU A 54 6.44 -17.53 -4.19
C LEU A 54 7.38 -16.34 -4.18
N GLN A 55 7.68 -15.81 -5.37
CA GLN A 55 8.71 -14.80 -5.57
C GLN A 55 8.30 -13.71 -6.55
N LEU A 56 8.77 -12.50 -6.28
CA LEU A 56 8.67 -11.34 -7.15
C LEU A 56 10.07 -10.75 -7.32
N ASP A 57 10.65 -10.95 -8.50
CA ASP A 57 12.00 -10.51 -8.83
C ASP A 57 11.94 -9.17 -9.57
N ILE A 58 12.76 -8.21 -9.17
CA ILE A 58 12.72 -6.84 -9.69
C ILE A 58 14.10 -6.43 -10.20
N SER A 59 14.17 -5.97 -11.46
CA SER A 59 15.40 -5.46 -12.04
C SER A 59 15.20 -4.29 -13.00
N GLY A 60 16.26 -3.50 -13.21
CA GLY A 60 16.23 -2.37 -14.13
C GLY A 60 16.40 -2.72 -15.62
N GLY A 61 17.06 -3.83 -15.91
CA GLY A 61 17.24 -4.33 -17.28
C GLY A 61 15.97 -5.01 -17.77
N VAL A 62 15.61 -4.79 -19.03
CA VAL A 62 14.50 -5.48 -19.70
C VAL A 62 15.08 -6.62 -20.51
N SER A 63 14.65 -7.84 -20.20
CA SER A 63 15.04 -9.03 -20.95
C SER A 63 14.32 -9.05 -22.32
N PRO A 64 15.00 -9.44 -23.40
CA PRO A 64 14.36 -9.54 -24.71
C PRO A 64 13.33 -10.67 -24.71
N VAL A 65 12.11 -10.38 -25.13
CA VAL A 65 11.05 -11.37 -25.33
C VAL A 65 10.78 -11.52 -26.84
N PRO A 66 11.06 -12.68 -27.44
CA PRO A 66 10.78 -12.91 -28.87
C PRO A 66 9.28 -13.09 -29.13
N SER A 67 8.88 -12.91 -30.39
CA SER A 67 7.54 -13.29 -30.89
C SER A 67 6.35 -12.66 -30.15
N GLN A 68 6.47 -11.40 -29.73
CA GLN A 68 5.39 -10.70 -29.03
C GLN A 68 4.23 -10.34 -29.97
N SER A 69 3.01 -10.55 -29.49
CA SER A 69 1.80 -9.93 -30.04
C SER A 69 1.76 -8.45 -29.68
N HIS A 70 1.12 -7.66 -30.54
CA HIS A 70 0.98 -6.21 -30.38
C HIS A 70 -0.50 -5.84 -30.25
N ALA A 71 -0.85 -5.19 -29.14
CA ALA A 71 -2.13 -4.50 -28.99
C ALA A 71 -1.91 -3.01 -29.28
N GLU A 72 -1.82 -2.69 -30.57
CA GLU A 72 -1.43 -1.35 -31.04
C GLU A 72 -0.12 -0.88 -30.37
N ASP A 73 -0.10 0.37 -29.90
CA ASP A 73 0.99 0.96 -29.11
C ASP A 73 0.78 0.80 -27.59
N ALA A 74 -0.33 0.18 -27.16
CA ALA A 74 -0.72 0.10 -25.75
C ALA A 74 0.11 -0.93 -24.97
N TYR A 75 0.31 -2.13 -25.53
CA TYR A 75 1.14 -3.17 -24.93
C TYR A 75 1.64 -4.21 -25.93
N ARG A 76 2.76 -4.85 -25.56
CA ARG A 76 3.32 -6.02 -26.25
C ARG A 76 3.25 -7.21 -25.31
N TYR A 77 2.90 -8.40 -25.80
CA TYR A 77 2.64 -9.52 -24.91
C TYR A 77 2.88 -10.88 -25.54
N THR A 78 3.02 -11.89 -24.68
CA THR A 78 2.96 -13.32 -25.00
C THR A 78 2.02 -13.97 -23.97
N ASP A 79 1.87 -15.29 -24.01
CA ASP A 79 1.12 -16.01 -22.98
C ASP A 79 1.74 -15.89 -21.57
N ASP A 80 3.03 -15.53 -21.51
CA ASP A 80 3.81 -15.47 -20.27
C ASP A 80 4.43 -14.08 -19.98
N SER A 81 4.21 -13.08 -20.85
CA SER A 81 4.83 -11.76 -20.66
C SER A 81 3.92 -10.61 -21.08
N LEU A 82 4.07 -9.47 -20.43
CA LEU A 82 3.43 -8.21 -20.76
C LEU A 82 4.44 -7.08 -20.67
N PHE A 83 4.58 -6.29 -21.73
CA PHE A 83 5.35 -5.05 -21.74
C PHE A 83 4.42 -3.87 -21.99
N LEU A 84 4.51 -2.87 -21.12
CA LEU A 84 3.77 -1.60 -21.16
C LEU A 84 4.75 -0.49 -21.61
N PRO A 85 4.71 -0.04 -22.88
CA PRO A 85 5.65 0.95 -23.39
C PRO A 85 5.58 2.31 -22.69
N GLU A 86 4.37 2.82 -22.38
CA GLU A 86 4.18 4.12 -21.69
C GLU A 86 4.83 4.09 -20.30
N ASP A 87 4.64 3.00 -19.56
CA ASP A 87 5.16 2.85 -18.20
C ASP A 87 6.61 2.34 -18.18
N ARG A 88 7.11 1.81 -19.30
CA ARG A 88 8.44 1.18 -19.43
C ARG A 88 8.65 0.04 -18.43
N VAL A 89 7.62 -0.79 -18.28
CA VAL A 89 7.58 -1.95 -17.39
C VAL A 89 7.30 -3.21 -18.20
N GLN A 90 8.10 -4.25 -17.99
CA GLN A 90 7.87 -5.61 -18.44
C GLN A 90 7.56 -6.49 -17.24
N VAL A 91 6.51 -7.31 -17.35
CA VAL A 91 6.14 -8.33 -16.38
C VAL A 91 6.22 -9.66 -17.09
N THR A 92 6.96 -10.62 -16.52
CA THR A 92 7.07 -11.98 -17.04
C THR A 92 6.64 -12.95 -15.95
N ARG A 93 5.69 -13.84 -16.27
CA ARG A 93 5.27 -14.92 -15.38
C ARG A 93 6.37 -15.97 -15.27
N THR A 94 6.56 -16.51 -14.08
CA THR A 94 7.42 -17.66 -13.82
C THR A 94 6.62 -18.73 -13.08
N ASP A 95 7.19 -19.93 -12.94
CA ASP A 95 6.56 -21.03 -12.18
C ASP A 95 6.18 -20.61 -10.74
N ASN A 96 7.02 -19.77 -10.14
CA ASN A 96 6.93 -19.38 -8.73
C ASN A 96 6.51 -17.92 -8.54
N GLY A 97 6.12 -17.19 -9.59
CA GLY A 97 5.59 -15.84 -9.46
C GLY A 97 5.85 -14.98 -10.68
N PHE A 98 6.53 -13.84 -10.49
CA PHE A 98 6.74 -12.85 -11.55
C PHE A 98 8.12 -12.21 -11.50
N VAL A 99 8.63 -11.86 -12.67
CA VAL A 99 9.73 -10.92 -12.83
C VAL A 99 9.16 -9.59 -13.30
N ILE A 100 9.56 -8.49 -12.65
CA ILE A 100 9.24 -7.11 -13.03
C ILE A 100 10.52 -6.41 -13.46
N GLU A 101 10.55 -5.98 -14.71
CA GLU A 101 11.72 -5.40 -15.33
C GLU A 101 11.43 -4.01 -15.88
N GLY A 102 12.41 -3.12 -15.80
CA GLY A 102 12.42 -1.91 -16.63
C GLY A 102 12.84 -0.63 -15.94
N ALA A 103 12.66 0.46 -16.66
CA ALA A 103 13.12 1.80 -16.29
C ALA A 103 12.01 2.71 -15.74
N GLY A 104 10.80 2.18 -15.62
CA GLY A 104 9.63 2.87 -15.09
C GLY A 104 9.59 3.01 -13.57
N GLU A 105 8.42 3.38 -13.05
CA GLU A 105 8.12 3.34 -11.62
C GLU A 105 7.66 1.91 -11.26
N LEU A 106 8.59 1.11 -10.74
CA LEU A 106 8.34 -0.32 -10.55
C LEU A 106 7.45 -0.63 -9.34
N LEU A 107 7.38 0.24 -8.33
CA LEU A 107 6.55 0.02 -7.14
C LEU A 107 5.06 -0.10 -7.51
N THR A 108 4.60 0.68 -8.48
CA THR A 108 3.22 0.61 -9.00
C THR A 108 2.90 -0.74 -9.66
N ALA A 109 3.90 -1.47 -10.16
CA ALA A 109 3.72 -2.84 -10.64
C ALA A 109 3.84 -3.89 -9.53
N VAL A 110 4.73 -3.65 -8.54
CA VAL A 110 4.93 -4.54 -7.40
C VAL A 110 3.66 -4.74 -6.59
N VAL A 111 2.94 -3.68 -6.25
CA VAL A 111 1.77 -3.75 -5.35
C VAL A 111 0.67 -4.70 -5.84
N PRO A 112 0.14 -4.57 -7.08
CA PRO A 112 -0.91 -5.48 -7.56
C PRO A 112 -0.41 -6.92 -7.75
N LEU A 113 0.85 -7.13 -8.17
CA LEU A 113 1.40 -8.47 -8.33
C LEU A 113 1.71 -9.14 -6.99
N LEU A 114 2.16 -8.37 -5.99
CA LEU A 114 2.32 -8.84 -4.61
C LEU A 114 0.98 -9.30 -4.04
N ASP A 115 -0.08 -8.50 -4.19
CA ASP A 115 -1.42 -8.89 -3.75
C ASP A 115 -1.88 -10.18 -4.44
N HIS A 116 -1.68 -10.30 -5.75
CA HIS A 116 -2.02 -11.52 -6.49
C HIS A 116 -1.25 -12.76 -5.99
N LEU A 117 0.05 -12.64 -5.68
CA LEU A 117 0.84 -13.73 -5.11
C LEU A 117 0.42 -14.07 -3.67
N CYS A 118 0.13 -13.06 -2.84
CA CYS A 118 -0.39 -13.29 -1.49
C CYS A 118 -1.71 -14.04 -1.52
N ILE A 119 -2.61 -13.76 -2.48
CA ILE A 119 -3.91 -14.43 -2.60
C ILE A 119 -3.72 -15.94 -2.83
N ARG A 120 -2.69 -16.34 -3.59
CA ARG A 120 -2.29 -17.75 -3.78
C ARG A 120 -1.78 -18.42 -2.50
N GLN A 121 -1.54 -17.65 -1.45
CA GLN A 121 -1.10 -18.07 -0.11
C GLN A 121 -2.13 -17.71 0.97
N ASP A 122 -3.42 -17.71 0.59
CA ASP A 122 -4.55 -17.45 1.49
C ASP A 122 -4.41 -16.14 2.28
N THR A 123 -3.83 -15.11 1.66
CA THR A 123 -3.61 -13.80 2.27
C THR A 123 -3.98 -12.70 1.27
N ALA A 124 -4.73 -11.68 1.69
CA ALA A 124 -5.10 -10.56 0.82
C ALA A 124 -4.51 -9.26 1.34
N MET A 125 -3.98 -8.42 0.45
CA MET A 125 -3.71 -7.02 0.78
C MET A 125 -5.03 -6.25 0.85
N VAL A 126 -5.15 -5.35 1.81
CA VAL A 126 -6.34 -4.52 1.99
C VAL A 126 -5.95 -3.06 2.19
N HIS A 127 -6.78 -2.16 1.70
CA HIS A 127 -6.64 -0.73 1.97
C HIS A 127 -7.45 -0.38 3.23
N ALA A 128 -6.77 -0.33 4.37
CA ALA A 128 -7.38 -0.14 5.67
C ALA A 128 -6.37 0.37 6.71
N ALA A 129 -6.88 1.14 7.66
CA ALA A 129 -6.20 1.35 8.92
C ALA A 129 -6.40 0.12 9.81
N MET A 130 -5.36 -0.30 10.50
CA MET A 130 -5.38 -1.45 11.41
C MET A 130 -4.63 -1.12 12.68
N VAL A 131 -5.27 -1.44 13.80
CA VAL A 131 -4.65 -1.37 15.12
C VAL A 131 -4.94 -2.65 15.88
N ASN A 132 -4.05 -2.96 16.81
CA ASN A 132 -4.29 -3.95 17.85
C ASN A 132 -4.71 -3.21 19.11
N TYR A 133 -5.91 -3.44 19.63
CA TYR A 133 -6.35 -2.92 20.92
C TYR A 133 -6.52 -4.10 21.88
N ARG A 134 -5.68 -4.20 22.92
CA ARG A 134 -5.74 -5.29 23.91
C ARG A 134 -5.71 -6.72 23.32
N GLY A 135 -4.97 -6.92 22.23
CA GLY A 135 -4.91 -8.21 21.54
C GLY A 135 -6.01 -8.44 20.50
N ALA A 136 -6.95 -7.49 20.35
CA ALA A 136 -7.99 -7.50 19.33
C ALA A 136 -7.57 -6.68 18.11
N GLY A 137 -7.50 -7.31 16.95
CA GLY A 137 -7.28 -6.65 15.67
C GLY A 137 -8.54 -5.92 15.21
N ILE A 138 -8.44 -4.60 15.03
CA ILE A 138 -9.50 -3.75 14.51
C ILE A 138 -9.16 -3.43 13.05
N LEU A 139 -10.02 -3.86 12.12
CA LEU A 139 -9.90 -3.56 10.70
C LEU A 139 -10.79 -2.38 10.33
N MET A 140 -10.22 -1.28 9.84
CA MET A 140 -10.95 -0.08 9.42
C MET A 140 -10.70 0.25 7.95
N PRO A 141 -11.36 -0.45 7.00
CA PRO A 141 -11.33 -0.09 5.60
C PRO A 141 -12.05 1.25 5.42
N ALA A 142 -11.50 2.13 4.59
CA ALA A 142 -12.14 3.41 4.31
C ALA A 142 -11.64 4.00 3.00
N TRP A 143 -12.48 4.83 2.40
CA TRP A 143 -12.10 5.71 1.29
C TRP A 143 -11.04 6.73 1.72
N GLY A 144 -10.31 7.27 0.74
CA GLY A 144 -9.43 8.42 0.91
C GLY A 144 -10.17 9.61 1.53
N GLY A 145 -9.51 10.32 2.44
CA GLY A 145 -10.05 11.55 3.05
C GLY A 145 -11.08 11.36 4.16
N VAL A 146 -11.48 10.12 4.51
CA VAL A 146 -12.46 9.88 5.60
C VAL A 146 -11.89 10.23 6.98
N GLY A 147 -10.57 10.04 7.18
CA GLY A 147 -9.88 10.36 8.45
C GLY A 147 -9.03 9.23 9.06
N LYS A 148 -8.71 8.15 8.31
CA LYS A 148 -7.94 6.98 8.80
C LYS A 148 -6.69 7.34 9.60
N THR A 149 -5.79 8.12 9.00
CA THR A 149 -4.51 8.51 9.62
C THR A 149 -4.69 9.28 10.91
N SER A 150 -5.65 10.21 10.96
CA SER A 150 -6.00 10.93 12.18
C SER A 150 -6.61 10.02 13.25
N THR A 151 -7.43 9.04 12.85
CA THR A 151 -8.03 8.07 13.78
C THR A 151 -6.98 7.14 14.37
N VAL A 152 -6.06 6.62 13.54
CA VAL A 152 -4.92 5.79 14.00
C VAL A 152 -4.09 6.56 15.03
N ALA A 153 -3.84 7.85 14.78
CA ALA A 153 -3.13 8.71 15.72
C ALA A 153 -3.78 8.72 17.12
N LYS A 154 -5.09 8.96 17.15
CA LYS A 154 -5.86 9.06 18.40
C LYS A 154 -5.93 7.72 19.12
N LEU A 155 -6.13 6.63 18.39
CA LEU A 155 -6.10 5.28 18.94
C LEU A 155 -4.73 4.98 19.56
N LEU A 156 -3.62 5.32 18.91
CA LEU A 156 -2.28 5.02 19.44
C LEU A 156 -1.90 5.83 20.69
N ALA A 157 -2.53 6.99 20.89
CA ALA A 157 -2.43 7.76 22.12
C ALA A 157 -3.12 7.06 23.30
N MET A 158 -4.02 6.10 23.05
CA MET A 158 -4.66 5.30 24.08
C MET A 158 -3.69 4.22 24.62
N PRO A 159 -3.80 3.87 25.92
CA PRO A 159 -3.12 2.71 26.47
C PRO A 159 -3.48 1.42 25.69
N GLU A 160 -2.55 0.46 25.65
CA GLU A 160 -2.80 -0.90 25.12
C GLU A 160 -3.18 -0.97 23.62
N VAL A 161 -3.06 0.14 22.89
CA VAL A 161 -3.13 0.16 21.43
C VAL A 161 -1.74 0.02 20.83
N GLY A 162 -1.63 -0.86 19.84
CA GLY A 162 -0.47 -1.05 18.97
C GLY A 162 -0.81 -0.81 17.50
N PHE A 163 0.15 -0.27 16.75
CA PHE A 163 0.01 0.07 15.34
C PHE A 163 0.26 -1.16 14.47
N MET A 164 -0.56 -1.36 13.44
CA MET A 164 -0.36 -2.43 12.45
C MET A 164 -0.27 -1.87 11.02
N ALA A 165 -1.17 -0.96 10.64
CA ALA A 165 -1.20 -0.33 9.33
C ALA A 165 -2.04 0.96 9.33
N ASP A 166 -1.77 1.88 8.40
CA ASP A 166 -2.61 3.07 8.16
C ASP A 166 -3.32 3.04 6.79
N ASP A 167 -2.67 2.43 5.82
CA ASP A 167 -3.03 2.55 4.40
C ASP A 167 -3.16 1.16 3.79
N TRP A 168 -2.06 0.41 3.74
CA TRP A 168 -2.09 -1.00 3.35
C TRP A 168 -1.75 -1.88 4.54
N GLY A 169 -2.32 -3.07 4.57
CA GLY A 169 -1.84 -4.21 5.33
C GLY A 169 -2.46 -5.48 4.79
N PHE A 170 -2.42 -6.56 5.55
CA PHE A 170 -2.83 -7.87 5.06
C PHE A 170 -3.82 -8.53 6.00
N ILE A 171 -4.66 -9.38 5.45
CA ILE A 171 -5.53 -10.28 6.21
C ILE A 171 -5.40 -11.69 5.66
N THR A 172 -5.21 -12.68 6.53
CA THR A 172 -5.18 -14.09 6.15
C THR A 172 -6.59 -14.68 6.12
N ALA A 173 -6.81 -15.74 5.35
CA ALA A 173 -8.10 -16.43 5.26
C ALA A 173 -8.59 -16.99 6.60
N GLU A 174 -7.71 -17.16 7.58
CA GLU A 174 -8.02 -17.57 8.95
C GLU A 174 -8.41 -16.38 9.86
N GLY A 175 -8.49 -15.16 9.31
CA GLY A 175 -8.89 -13.97 10.06
C GLY A 175 -7.76 -13.37 10.89
N THR A 176 -6.50 -13.53 10.50
CA THR A 176 -5.37 -12.82 11.14
C THR A 176 -5.03 -11.57 10.35
N LEU A 177 -5.02 -10.41 11.02
CA LEU A 177 -4.45 -9.17 10.48
C LEU A 177 -2.93 -9.23 10.57
N LEU A 178 -2.22 -8.87 9.50
CA LEU A 178 -0.77 -8.77 9.46
C LEU A 178 -0.36 -7.33 9.11
N SER A 179 0.60 -6.81 9.86
CA SER A 179 1.02 -5.42 9.76
C SER A 179 1.69 -5.09 8.43
N TYR A 180 1.54 -3.87 7.96
CA TYR A 180 2.44 -3.29 6.97
C TYR A 180 2.76 -1.86 7.40
N ALA A 181 3.76 -1.76 8.29
CA ALA A 181 4.18 -0.52 8.90
C ALA A 181 5.06 0.34 7.98
N LYS A 182 4.58 0.58 6.75
CA LYS A 182 5.28 1.41 5.76
C LYS A 182 5.40 2.86 6.22
N PRO A 183 6.33 3.63 5.64
CA PRO A 183 6.43 5.06 5.91
C PRO A 183 5.10 5.78 5.70
N MET A 184 4.74 6.65 6.65
CA MET A 184 3.49 7.40 6.64
C MET A 184 3.73 8.83 6.16
N PHE A 185 2.76 9.39 5.44
CA PHE A 185 2.74 10.81 5.09
C PHE A 185 2.01 11.61 6.16
N ILE A 186 2.76 12.41 6.90
CA ILE A 186 2.19 13.31 7.89
C ILE A 186 1.95 14.67 7.25
N LYS A 187 0.66 15.06 7.21
CA LYS A 187 0.17 16.32 6.66
C LYS A 187 0.08 17.41 7.73
N PRO A 188 0.10 18.70 7.37
CA PRO A 188 0.10 19.82 8.32
C PRO A 188 -1.04 19.83 9.34
N HIS A 189 -2.23 19.34 8.97
CA HIS A 189 -3.37 19.26 9.88
C HIS A 189 -3.20 18.20 10.99
N HIS A 190 -2.20 17.32 10.90
CA HIS A 190 -1.85 16.43 12.01
C HIS A 190 -0.97 17.13 13.07
N ARG A 191 -0.59 18.40 12.88
CA ARG A 191 0.27 19.12 13.83
C ARG A 191 -0.30 19.24 15.24
N PRO A 192 -1.62 19.46 15.46
CA PRO A 192 -2.19 19.41 16.81
C PRO A 192 -2.10 18.01 17.44
N ILE A 193 -2.06 16.96 16.61
CA ILE A 193 -2.08 15.55 17.02
C ILE A 193 -0.66 15.02 17.28
N TYR A 194 0.33 15.51 16.52
CA TYR A 194 1.73 15.10 16.60
C TYR A 194 2.69 16.30 16.73
N PRO A 195 2.54 17.17 17.75
CA PRO A 195 3.30 18.42 17.82
C PRO A 195 4.81 18.20 17.72
N ASP A 196 5.32 17.10 18.28
CA ASP A 196 6.75 16.76 18.30
C ASP A 196 7.32 16.41 16.92
N LEU A 197 6.52 15.82 16.03
CA LEU A 197 6.93 15.51 14.65
C LEU A 197 7.07 16.76 13.78
N PHE A 198 6.54 17.90 14.25
CA PHE A 198 6.67 19.21 13.62
C PHE A 198 7.70 20.11 14.31
N GLN A 199 8.38 19.64 15.37
CA GLN A 199 9.47 20.37 16.03
C GLN A 199 10.82 19.98 15.39
N GLY A 200 11.45 20.88 14.62
CA GLY A 200 12.77 20.66 14.01
C GLY A 200 13.08 21.48 12.74
N VAL A 201 14.35 21.87 12.61
CA VAL A 201 15.04 22.85 11.73
C VAL A 201 14.21 23.45 10.57
N ARG A 202 13.81 24.72 10.76
CA ARG A 202 13.43 25.64 9.68
C ARG A 202 14.66 25.90 8.79
N LYS A 203 14.64 25.49 7.53
CA LYS A 203 15.49 26.15 6.52
C LYS A 203 14.85 27.50 6.16
N PRO A 204 15.62 28.59 6.05
CA PRO A 204 15.08 29.94 5.95
C PRO A 204 14.25 30.09 4.68
N LEU A 205 13.03 30.58 4.86
CA LEU A 205 12.09 30.90 3.78
C LEU A 205 12.69 32.00 2.89
N ALA A 206 12.51 31.85 1.58
CA ALA A 206 12.66 32.97 0.65
C ALA A 206 11.74 34.13 1.08
N PRO A 207 12.12 35.40 0.84
CA PRO A 207 11.42 36.57 1.38
C PRO A 207 9.92 36.61 0.97
N GLY A 208 9.06 36.98 1.93
CA GLY A 208 7.59 36.89 1.87
C GLY A 208 6.85 37.74 0.83
N TRP A 209 7.55 38.32 -0.15
CA TRP A 209 6.93 38.99 -1.30
C TRP A 209 6.69 38.04 -2.48
N LEU A 210 7.22 36.81 -2.44
CA LEU A 210 7.00 35.78 -3.46
C LEU A 210 5.83 34.82 -3.16
N THR A 211 5.20 34.91 -1.99
CA THR A 211 4.19 33.94 -1.52
C THR A 211 2.74 34.31 -1.86
N SER A 212 2.42 35.56 -2.18
CA SER A 212 1.04 35.98 -2.45
C SER A 212 0.51 35.58 -3.83
N THR A 213 1.38 35.25 -4.78
CA THR A 213 1.00 34.86 -6.15
C THR A 213 0.95 33.36 -6.41
N ILE A 214 1.34 32.50 -5.44
CA ILE A 214 1.42 31.05 -5.63
C ILE A 214 0.22 30.29 -5.01
N SER A 215 -0.54 30.92 -4.11
CA SER A 215 -1.71 30.30 -3.46
C SER A 215 -2.82 29.91 -4.44
N GLY A 216 -2.87 30.53 -5.62
CA GLY A 216 -3.82 30.19 -6.69
C GLY A 216 -3.43 28.98 -7.55
N VAL A 217 -2.19 28.48 -7.44
CA VAL A 217 -1.68 27.33 -8.20
C VAL A 217 -1.56 26.06 -7.33
N ALA A 218 -1.54 26.21 -6.01
CA ALA A 218 -1.40 25.11 -5.05
C ALA A 218 -2.64 24.19 -4.93
N THR A 219 -3.81 24.64 -5.39
CA THR A 219 -5.07 23.88 -5.30
C THR A 219 -5.28 22.89 -6.46
N ALA A 220 -4.36 22.83 -7.43
CA ALA A 220 -4.54 22.06 -8.67
C ALA A 220 -3.42 21.04 -8.95
N VAL A 221 -2.89 20.36 -7.93
CA VAL A 221 -1.91 19.28 -8.13
C VAL A 221 -2.20 18.07 -7.24
N HIS A 222 -3.42 17.53 -7.34
CA HIS A 222 -3.84 16.32 -6.62
C HIS A 222 -3.99 15.02 -7.46
N PRO A 223 -3.58 14.97 -8.74
CA PRO A 223 -3.29 13.70 -9.42
C PRO A 223 -1.86 13.54 -10.01
N VAL A 224 -0.94 14.50 -9.82
CA VAL A 224 0.36 14.51 -10.56
C VAL A 224 1.54 13.92 -9.76
N ILE A 225 1.40 13.72 -8.45
CA ILE A 225 2.50 13.17 -7.61
C ILE A 225 2.87 11.73 -8.00
N VAL A 226 1.95 11.01 -8.66
CA VAL A 226 2.17 9.65 -9.17
C VAL A 226 2.82 9.65 -10.57
N ARG A 227 2.81 10.78 -11.30
CA ARG A 227 3.15 10.77 -12.74
C ARG A 227 4.60 11.11 -13.08
N TYR A 228 5.42 11.59 -12.14
CA TYR A 228 6.83 11.95 -12.43
C TYR A 228 7.76 11.87 -11.19
N PRO A 229 8.63 10.83 -11.07
CA PRO A 229 9.54 10.67 -9.94
C PRO A 229 10.61 11.78 -9.84
N ARG A 230 11.05 12.34 -10.98
CA ARG A 230 12.09 13.38 -11.02
C ARG A 230 11.61 14.73 -10.48
N THR A 231 10.33 15.08 -10.66
CA THR A 231 9.76 16.29 -10.07
C THR A 231 9.30 16.05 -8.63
N ALA A 232 8.90 14.83 -8.24
CA ALA A 232 8.60 14.49 -6.85
C ALA A 232 9.84 14.62 -5.93
N ALA A 233 11.03 14.22 -6.37
CA ALA A 233 12.26 14.44 -5.60
C ALA A 233 12.62 15.94 -5.47
N PHE A 234 12.29 16.74 -6.50
CA PHE A 234 12.52 18.19 -6.51
C PHE A 234 11.49 18.94 -5.65
N THR A 235 10.20 18.59 -5.72
CA THR A 235 9.15 19.21 -4.88
C THR A 235 9.20 18.73 -3.42
N ARG A 236 9.67 17.50 -3.14
CA ARG A 236 9.96 17.02 -1.76
C ARG A 236 11.03 17.84 -1.05
N ARG A 237 11.96 18.48 -1.77
CA ARG A 237 12.92 19.43 -1.18
C ARG A 237 12.32 20.80 -0.87
N TRP A 238 11.16 21.14 -1.45
CA TRP A 238 10.56 22.47 -1.41
C TRP A 238 9.19 22.54 -0.71
N SER A 239 8.62 21.42 -0.26
CA SER A 239 7.47 21.40 0.65
C SER A 239 7.89 20.93 2.05
N PRO A 240 8.42 21.84 2.91
CA PRO A 240 8.80 21.53 4.29
C PRO A 240 7.63 21.07 5.19
N GLU A 241 6.41 21.04 4.66
CA GLU A 241 5.16 20.78 5.37
C GLU A 241 4.68 19.31 5.28
N HIS A 242 5.24 18.51 4.37
CA HIS A 242 4.89 17.09 4.21
C HIS A 242 6.09 16.21 4.58
N ARG A 243 6.01 15.52 5.72
CA ARG A 243 7.08 14.65 6.22
C ARG A 243 6.69 13.19 6.03
N MET A 244 7.59 12.42 5.41
CA MET A 244 7.53 10.97 5.40
C MET A 244 8.31 10.46 6.61
N VAL A 245 7.66 9.68 7.46
CA VAL A 245 8.26 9.16 8.70
C VAL A 245 7.91 7.70 8.89
N HIS A 246 8.84 6.91 9.43
CA HIS A 246 8.55 5.52 9.75
C HIS A 246 7.71 5.45 11.04
N PRO A 247 6.66 4.61 11.09
CA PRO A 247 5.83 4.46 12.29
C PRO A 247 6.62 4.19 13.58
N GLU A 248 7.71 3.41 13.50
CA GLU A 248 8.58 3.13 14.64
C GLU A 248 9.29 4.37 15.21
N GLN A 249 9.56 5.39 14.37
CA GLN A 249 10.17 6.65 14.78
C GLN A 249 9.14 7.57 15.45
N VAL A 250 7.87 7.37 15.14
CA VAL A 250 6.76 8.18 15.68
C VAL A 250 6.21 7.58 16.96
N PHE A 251 5.93 6.28 16.96
CA PHE A 251 5.22 5.58 18.03
C PHE A 251 6.15 4.76 18.92
N GLY A 252 7.41 4.58 18.51
CA GLY A 252 8.35 3.65 19.13
C GLY A 252 8.18 2.22 18.59
N ALA A 253 9.30 1.51 18.39
CA ALA A 253 9.30 0.15 17.85
C ALA A 253 8.43 -0.83 18.68
N GLY A 254 8.36 -0.65 20.00
CA GLY A 254 7.53 -1.49 20.89
C GLY A 254 6.01 -1.33 20.70
N LYS A 255 5.56 -0.31 19.96
CA LYS A 255 4.15 -0.11 19.60
C LYS A 255 3.77 -0.76 18.28
N ILE A 256 4.72 -1.30 17.51
CA ILE A 256 4.44 -1.98 16.24
C ILE A 256 4.03 -3.42 16.54
N VAL A 257 2.80 -3.78 16.18
CA VAL A 257 2.25 -5.11 16.40
C VAL A 257 2.22 -5.86 15.07
N PRO A 258 2.99 -6.96 14.91
CA PRO A 258 3.13 -7.62 13.62
C PRO A 258 1.88 -8.38 13.19
N ARG A 259 1.08 -8.87 14.15
CA ARG A 259 -0.12 -9.66 13.91
C ARG A 259 -1.13 -9.54 15.04
N ALA A 260 -2.42 -9.67 14.71
CA ALA A 260 -3.51 -9.78 15.67
C ALA A 260 -4.71 -10.51 15.03
N PRO A 261 -5.52 -11.28 15.77
CA PRO A 261 -6.76 -11.82 15.25
C PRO A 261 -7.73 -10.68 14.94
N ALA A 262 -8.35 -10.69 13.76
CA ALA A 262 -9.43 -9.78 13.42
C ALA A 262 -10.61 -10.03 14.39
N ARG A 263 -11.04 -8.98 15.09
CA ARG A 263 -12.15 -9.05 16.04
C ARG A 263 -13.34 -8.21 15.64
N ILE A 264 -13.12 -7.11 14.93
CA ILE A 264 -14.17 -6.29 14.34
C ILE A 264 -13.69 -5.71 13.01
N ALA A 265 -14.62 -5.54 12.07
CA ALA A 265 -14.39 -4.83 10.83
C ALA A 265 -15.39 -3.66 10.72
N VAL A 266 -14.88 -2.43 10.60
CA VAL A 266 -15.70 -1.21 10.55
C VAL A 266 -15.35 -0.41 9.32
N PHE A 267 -16.21 -0.46 8.30
CA PHE A 267 -16.04 0.31 7.08
C PHE A 267 -16.40 1.77 7.33
N LEU A 268 -15.45 2.69 7.15
CA LEU A 268 -15.66 4.12 7.40
C LEU A 268 -16.02 4.83 6.10
N GLU A 269 -17.09 5.63 6.13
CA GLU A 269 -17.47 6.48 5.00
C GLU A 269 -18.00 7.84 5.45
N ARG A 270 -17.82 8.84 4.58
CA ARG A 270 -18.43 10.16 4.74
C ARG A 270 -19.77 10.18 4.04
N PHE A 271 -20.77 10.81 4.64
CA PHE A 271 -22.11 10.90 4.04
C PHE A 271 -22.82 12.22 4.36
N ASP A 272 -23.83 12.54 3.55
CA ASP A 272 -24.68 13.72 3.67
C ASP A 272 -25.77 13.50 4.75
N GLY A 273 -25.34 13.46 6.00
CA GLY A 273 -26.22 13.38 7.17
C GLY A 273 -25.77 14.31 8.29
N ALA A 274 -26.67 14.61 9.22
CA ALA A 274 -26.39 15.48 10.36
C ALA A 274 -25.62 14.76 11.49
N GLU A 275 -25.85 13.45 11.65
CA GLU A 275 -25.33 12.64 12.75
C GLU A 275 -24.68 11.36 12.23
N ALA A 276 -23.71 10.82 12.98
CA ALA A 276 -23.09 9.55 12.62
C ALA A 276 -24.07 8.38 12.76
N ARG A 277 -23.91 7.37 11.89
CA ARG A 277 -24.73 6.15 11.91
C ARG A 277 -23.85 4.93 11.87
N LEU A 278 -24.03 4.06 12.86
CA LEU A 278 -23.41 2.74 12.91
C LEU A 278 -24.46 1.70 12.51
N GLU A 279 -24.18 0.93 11.47
CA GLU A 279 -25.10 -0.10 10.99
C GLU A 279 -24.36 -1.43 10.83
N ARG A 280 -24.96 -2.53 11.32
CA ARG A 280 -24.43 -3.87 11.09
C ARG A 280 -24.57 -4.26 9.61
N ARG A 281 -23.60 -5.00 9.11
CA ARG A 281 -23.54 -5.52 7.74
C ARG A 281 -23.11 -6.97 7.74
N THR A 282 -23.39 -7.65 6.63
CA THR A 282 -22.91 -9.01 6.40
C THR A 282 -21.44 -9.00 6.01
N GLU A 283 -20.79 -10.13 6.19
CA GLU A 283 -19.41 -10.39 5.81
C GLU A 283 -19.24 -10.28 4.29
N ALA A 284 -20.23 -10.78 3.53
CA ALA A 284 -20.26 -10.63 2.08
C ALA A 284 -20.30 -9.17 1.64
N TRP A 285 -21.06 -8.32 2.34
CA TRP A 285 -21.09 -6.87 2.06
C TRP A 285 -19.73 -6.23 2.36
N MET A 286 -19.13 -6.57 3.50
CA MET A 286 -17.82 -6.05 3.91
C MET A 286 -16.71 -6.52 2.95
N ALA A 287 -16.69 -7.78 2.55
CA ALA A 287 -15.71 -8.33 1.62
C ALA A 287 -15.76 -7.61 0.27
N ALA A 288 -16.96 -7.45 -0.31
CA ALA A 288 -17.13 -6.72 -1.56
C ALA A 288 -16.61 -5.27 -1.46
N ARG A 289 -16.86 -4.61 -0.32
CA ARG A 289 -16.37 -3.25 -0.07
C ARG A 289 -14.87 -3.18 0.15
N ILE A 290 -14.27 -4.13 0.86
CA ILE A 290 -12.81 -4.20 1.04
C ILE A 290 -12.10 -4.40 -0.31
N VAL A 291 -12.58 -5.35 -1.13
CA VAL A 291 -12.00 -5.66 -2.44
C VAL A 291 -12.14 -4.47 -3.39
N GLY A 292 -13.34 -3.89 -3.47
CA GLY A 292 -13.59 -2.71 -4.29
C GLY A 292 -12.77 -1.49 -3.85
N ASN A 293 -12.73 -1.21 -2.54
CA ASN A 293 -11.97 -0.10 -1.95
C ASN A 293 -10.47 -0.25 -2.20
N PHE A 294 -9.92 -1.46 -2.05
CA PHE A 294 -8.51 -1.70 -2.38
C PHE A 294 -8.22 -1.37 -3.84
N HIS A 295 -9.02 -1.89 -4.78
CA HIS A 295 -8.79 -1.66 -6.19
C HIS A 295 -8.92 -0.18 -6.57
N SER A 296 -9.94 0.52 -6.07
CA SER A 296 -10.15 1.95 -6.39
C SER A 296 -9.03 2.86 -5.88
N GLU A 297 -8.40 2.48 -4.77
CA GLU A 297 -7.36 3.28 -4.10
C GLU A 297 -5.96 2.94 -4.62
N LEU A 298 -5.84 1.96 -5.52
CA LEU A 298 -4.61 1.74 -6.27
C LEU A 298 -4.31 2.93 -7.20
N PRO A 299 -3.02 3.29 -7.36
CA PRO A 299 -2.58 4.21 -8.40
C PRO A 299 -3.16 3.85 -9.76
N LEU A 300 -3.45 4.86 -10.59
CA LEU A 300 -4.01 4.64 -11.93
C LEU A 300 -3.14 3.69 -12.77
N VAL A 301 -1.82 3.80 -12.66
CA VAL A 301 -0.85 2.92 -13.34
C VAL A 301 -1.02 1.46 -12.88
N SER A 302 -1.17 1.22 -11.57
CA SER A 302 -1.41 -0.12 -11.02
C SER A 302 -2.73 -0.72 -11.51
N ARG A 303 -3.79 0.10 -11.62
CA ARG A 303 -5.08 -0.35 -12.17
C ARG A 303 -4.99 -0.72 -13.65
N ARG A 304 -4.32 0.11 -14.45
CA ARG A 304 -4.03 -0.18 -15.87
C ARG A 304 -3.22 -1.45 -16.05
N LEU A 305 -2.24 -1.71 -15.16
CA LEU A 305 -1.50 -2.96 -15.17
C LEU A 305 -2.42 -4.16 -14.95
N ILE A 306 -3.31 -4.11 -13.95
CA ILE A 306 -4.29 -5.19 -13.72
C ILE A 306 -5.16 -5.41 -14.96
N GLU A 307 -5.66 -4.34 -15.57
CA GLU A 307 -6.46 -4.39 -16.80
C GLU A 307 -5.68 -5.04 -17.95
N ALA A 308 -4.41 -4.66 -18.15
CA ALA A 308 -3.55 -5.20 -19.20
C ALA A 308 -3.18 -6.68 -18.96
N LEU A 309 -2.88 -7.06 -17.71
CA LEU A 309 -2.69 -8.48 -17.33
C LEU A 309 -3.95 -9.30 -17.61
N GLY A 310 -5.12 -8.71 -17.39
CA GLY A 310 -6.42 -9.30 -17.70
C GLY A 310 -6.65 -9.47 -19.20
N ALA A 311 -6.46 -8.39 -19.96
CA ALA A 311 -6.69 -8.36 -21.41
C ALA A 311 -5.79 -9.34 -22.17
N THR A 312 -4.62 -9.66 -21.62
CA THR A 312 -3.62 -10.55 -22.21
C THR A 312 -3.71 -11.99 -21.70
N GLY A 313 -4.59 -12.27 -20.74
CA GLY A 313 -4.74 -13.59 -20.13
C GLY A 313 -3.66 -13.94 -19.10
N LEU A 314 -2.70 -13.04 -18.85
CA LEU A 314 -1.60 -13.24 -17.91
C LEU A 314 -2.05 -13.23 -16.44
N VAL A 315 -3.15 -12.56 -16.12
CA VAL A 315 -3.87 -12.72 -14.84
C VAL A 315 -5.35 -12.50 -15.13
N PRO A 316 -6.16 -13.56 -15.31
CA PRO A 316 -7.57 -13.41 -15.64
C PRO A 316 -8.32 -12.57 -14.59
N LEU A 317 -8.99 -11.48 -15.01
CA LEU A 317 -9.66 -10.54 -14.09
C LEU A 317 -10.72 -11.23 -13.21
N GLY A 318 -11.51 -12.13 -13.82
CA GLY A 318 -12.54 -12.88 -13.11
C GLY A 318 -11.95 -13.72 -11.97
N GLU A 319 -10.83 -14.38 -12.21
CA GLU A 319 -10.10 -15.16 -11.20
C GLU A 319 -9.47 -14.25 -10.14
N HIS A 320 -8.81 -13.16 -10.54
CA HIS A 320 -8.16 -12.22 -9.62
C HIS A 320 -9.13 -11.68 -8.56
N PHE A 321 -10.26 -11.13 -8.98
CA PHE A 321 -11.23 -10.54 -8.05
C PHE A 321 -12.00 -11.59 -7.27
N SER A 322 -12.36 -12.72 -7.88
CA SER A 322 -13.10 -13.79 -7.17
C SER A 322 -12.21 -14.48 -6.12
N ALA A 323 -10.95 -14.76 -6.44
CA ALA A 323 -9.99 -15.34 -5.50
C ALA A 323 -9.75 -14.41 -4.30
N LYS A 324 -9.53 -13.11 -4.56
CA LYS A 324 -9.40 -12.12 -3.47
C LYS A 324 -10.66 -12.04 -2.61
N THR A 325 -11.84 -12.00 -3.23
CA THR A 325 -13.13 -11.98 -2.52
C THR A 325 -13.30 -13.23 -1.65
N SER A 326 -12.88 -14.40 -2.14
CA SER A 326 -12.92 -15.66 -1.39
C SER A 326 -12.02 -15.62 -0.15
N VAL A 327 -10.77 -15.14 -0.29
CA VAL A 327 -9.85 -14.97 0.86
C VAL A 327 -10.43 -14.02 1.89
N VAL A 328 -10.89 -12.83 1.47
CA VAL A 328 -11.44 -11.82 2.40
C VAL A 328 -12.73 -12.32 3.06
N THR A 329 -13.60 -13.02 2.34
CA THR A 329 -14.85 -13.56 2.90
C THR A 329 -14.54 -14.63 3.98
N ARG A 330 -13.61 -15.55 3.71
CA ARG A 330 -13.17 -16.53 4.70
C ARG A 330 -12.54 -15.87 5.92
N ALA A 331 -11.69 -14.87 5.69
CA ALA A 331 -11.03 -14.10 6.73
C ALA A 331 -12.01 -13.39 7.66
N LEU A 332 -13.11 -12.87 7.09
CA LEU A 332 -14.16 -12.23 7.87
C LEU A 332 -14.96 -13.26 8.66
N GLY A 333 -15.22 -14.46 8.16
CA GLY A 333 -15.79 -15.57 8.96
C GLY A 333 -16.98 -15.13 9.84
N ASP A 334 -16.78 -15.12 11.17
CA ASP A 334 -17.76 -14.63 12.16
C ASP A 334 -17.42 -13.23 12.75
N VAL A 335 -16.44 -12.53 12.17
CA VAL A 335 -16.02 -11.18 12.58
C VAL A 335 -17.19 -10.20 12.39
N PRO A 336 -17.67 -9.56 13.47
CA PRO A 336 -18.70 -8.53 13.38
C PRO A 336 -18.32 -7.42 12.40
N CYS A 337 -19.17 -7.23 11.38
CA CYS A 337 -19.00 -6.25 10.33
C CYS A 337 -19.96 -5.08 10.48
N PHE A 338 -19.42 -3.86 10.42
CA PHE A 338 -20.20 -2.63 10.52
C PHE A 338 -19.83 -1.65 9.41
N VAL A 339 -20.76 -0.77 9.07
CA VAL A 339 -20.46 0.48 8.38
C VAL A 339 -20.68 1.63 9.36
N LEU A 340 -19.68 2.49 9.48
CA LEU A 340 -19.75 3.73 10.24
C LEU A 340 -19.78 4.90 9.27
N ARG A 341 -20.96 5.51 9.17
CA ARG A 341 -21.24 6.69 8.34
C ARG A 341 -21.03 7.94 9.16
N LEU A 342 -20.16 8.82 8.69
CA LEU A 342 -19.71 10.02 9.39
C LEU A 342 -20.15 11.25 8.59
N PRO A 343 -20.79 12.26 9.22
CA PRO A 343 -21.17 13.48 8.52
C PRO A 343 -20.00 14.12 7.77
N VAL A 344 -20.25 14.57 6.53
CA VAL A 344 -19.27 15.36 5.75
C VAL A 344 -18.92 16.68 6.44
N ALA A 345 -19.85 17.24 7.22
CA ALA A 345 -19.67 18.50 7.95
C ALA A 345 -18.77 18.39 9.18
N TRP A 346 -18.52 17.17 9.69
CA TRP A 346 -17.67 16.98 10.86
C TRP A 346 -16.19 17.23 10.54
N SER A 347 -15.50 17.93 11.44
CA SER A 347 -14.05 18.11 11.35
C SER A 347 -13.34 16.76 11.41
N ALA A 348 -12.11 16.70 10.88
CA ALA A 348 -11.28 15.49 10.96
C ALA A 348 -11.05 15.07 12.42
N ASP A 349 -10.88 16.04 13.31
CA ASP A 349 -10.64 15.83 14.73
C ASP A 349 -11.86 15.19 15.43
N GLN A 350 -13.04 15.81 15.29
CA GLN A 350 -14.30 15.28 15.80
C GLN A 350 -14.60 13.88 15.26
N THR A 351 -14.32 13.68 13.97
CA THR A 351 -14.49 12.38 13.33
C THR A 351 -13.61 11.33 13.98
N SER A 352 -12.32 11.62 14.14
CA SER A 352 -11.38 10.66 14.71
C SER A 352 -11.67 10.34 16.18
N ASP A 353 -12.15 11.29 16.98
CA ASP A 353 -12.62 10.99 18.36
C ASP A 353 -13.80 10.03 18.34
N TYR A 354 -14.79 10.32 17.49
CA TYR A 354 -15.97 9.49 17.38
C TYR A 354 -15.62 8.08 16.91
N VAL A 355 -14.82 7.94 15.85
CA VAL A 355 -14.38 6.62 15.37
C VAL A 355 -13.61 5.88 16.46
N ALA A 356 -12.64 6.53 17.12
CA ALA A 356 -11.85 5.89 18.17
C ALA A 356 -12.75 5.35 19.30
N GLY A 357 -13.67 6.18 19.82
CA GLY A 357 -14.61 5.77 20.86
C GLY A 357 -15.57 4.67 20.41
N THR A 358 -16.08 4.73 19.16
CA THR A 358 -16.95 3.68 18.61
C THR A 358 -16.23 2.34 18.51
N VAL A 359 -15.03 2.31 17.92
CA VAL A 359 -14.34 1.02 17.70
C VAL A 359 -13.86 0.39 19.00
N THR A 360 -13.40 1.17 19.98
CA THR A 360 -13.02 0.61 21.29
C THR A 360 -14.24 0.12 22.06
N SER A 361 -15.35 0.86 22.02
CA SER A 361 -16.62 0.43 22.64
C SER A 361 -17.15 -0.88 22.04
N LEU A 362 -17.03 -1.06 20.71
CA LEU A 362 -17.40 -2.31 20.05
C LEU A 362 -16.52 -3.49 20.48
N VAL A 363 -15.23 -3.27 20.74
CA VAL A 363 -14.34 -4.32 21.26
C VAL A 363 -14.65 -4.63 22.72
N ASP A 364 -14.82 -3.60 23.56
CA ASP A 364 -15.06 -3.76 25.00
C ASP A 364 -16.46 -4.32 25.31
N GLY A 365 -17.45 -4.07 24.45
CA GLY A 365 -18.84 -4.54 24.61
C GLY A 365 -19.04 -6.05 24.36
N GLY A 366 -18.06 -6.73 23.76
CA GLY A 366 -18.18 -8.12 23.32
C GLY A 366 -19.18 -8.30 22.15
N PRO A 367 -19.06 -9.39 21.36
CA PRO A 367 -20.05 -9.75 20.34
C PRO A 367 -21.40 -10.16 20.92
#